data_AF-A0A067DYB5-F1
#
_entry.id   AF-A0A067DYB5-F1
#
_cell.length_a   1.000
_cell.length_b   1.000
_cell.length_c   1.000
_cell.angle_alpha   90.00
_cell.angle_beta   90.00
_cell.angle_gamma   90.00
#
_symmetry.space_group_name_H-M   'P 1'
#
loop_
_entity.id
_entity.type
_entity.pdbx_description
1 polymer ?
#
loop_
_entity_poly.entity_id
_entity_poly.type
_entity_poly.pdbx_seq_one_letter_code
_entity_poly.pdbx_strand_id
1 'polypeptide(L)'
;MSITAIALTIATILAGVINGKSEYIAYNTTAGIVPDKINVHLVPHSHDDVGWLKTVDQYYVGANNSIRGACVQNVLDSVISALFEDKNRKFIYVEMAFFQRWWRQQSKAMKVKVKGLVDSGQLEFINGGMCMHDEASPHYIDMIDQTTLGHWFIKDSFGKLPRVGWQIDPFGHSAVQAYLLGAE
;
A
#
# COMPACT_ATOMS: atom_id res chain seq x y z
N MET A 1 -13.04 -17.51 -47.63
CA MET A 1 -11.88 -16.60 -47.70
C MET A 1 -10.85 -17.23 -48.61
N SER A 2 -10.34 -16.55 -49.65
CA SER A 2 -9.38 -17.19 -50.57
C SER A 2 -8.04 -17.42 -49.87
N ILE A 3 -7.28 -18.43 -50.32
CA ILE A 3 -5.93 -18.73 -49.83
C ILE A 3 -5.02 -17.49 -49.91
N THR A 4 -5.20 -16.67 -50.94
CA THR A 4 -4.52 -15.38 -51.13
C THR A 4 -4.82 -14.35 -50.02
N ALA A 5 -6.07 -14.26 -49.55
CA ALA A 5 -6.44 -13.35 -48.47
C ALA A 5 -5.88 -13.78 -47.11
N ILE A 6 -5.73 -15.09 -46.88
CA ILE A 6 -5.10 -15.64 -45.68
C ILE A 6 -3.60 -15.37 -45.70
N ALA A 7 -2.93 -15.62 -46.84
CA ALA A 7 -1.50 -15.38 -47.00
C ALA A 7 -1.13 -13.89 -46.81
N LEU A 8 -1.95 -12.98 -47.35
CA LEU A 8 -1.73 -11.53 -47.19
C LEU A 8 -1.88 -11.09 -45.73
N THR A 9 -2.90 -11.58 -45.03
CA THR A 9 -3.12 -11.30 -43.60
C THR A 9 -1.96 -11.80 -42.74
N ILE A 10 -1.48 -13.03 -42.99
CA ILE A 10 -0.33 -13.62 -42.29
C ILE A 10 0.93 -12.80 -42.56
N ALA A 11 1.19 -12.40 -43.81
CA ALA A 11 2.34 -11.59 -44.18
C ALA A 11 2.32 -10.21 -43.51
N THR A 12 1.14 -9.56 -43.39
CA THR A 12 1.02 -8.29 -42.67
C THR A 12 1.24 -8.40 -41.17
N ILE A 13 0.77 -9.50 -40.54
CA ILE A 13 1.01 -9.75 -39.11
C ILE A 13 2.51 -9.99 -38.87
N LEU A 14 3.14 -10.84 -39.69
CA LEU A 14 4.59 -11.07 -39.63
C LEU A 14 5.38 -9.78 -39.86
N ALA A 15 5.04 -8.98 -40.87
CA ALA A 15 5.73 -7.70 -41.12
C ALA A 15 5.56 -6.69 -39.96
N GLY A 16 4.44 -6.70 -39.25
CA GLY A 16 4.21 -5.90 -38.06
C GLY A 16 4.99 -6.39 -36.83
N VAL A 17 5.17 -7.70 -36.69
CA VAL A 17 5.92 -8.32 -35.57
C VAL A 17 7.43 -8.24 -35.77
N ILE A 18 7.92 -8.33 -37.01
CA ILE A 18 9.37 -8.36 -37.31
C ILE A 18 10.02 -6.96 -37.19
N ASN A 19 9.24 -5.87 -37.33
CA ASN A 19 9.77 -4.50 -37.29
C ASN A 19 9.72 -3.83 -35.90
N GLY A 20 9.10 -4.46 -34.90
CA GLY A 20 9.08 -3.96 -33.53
C GLY A 20 10.30 -4.42 -32.75
N LYS A 21 11.36 -3.61 -32.68
CA LYS A 21 12.43 -3.84 -31.70
C LYS A 21 11.91 -3.46 -30.31
N SER A 22 11.52 -4.46 -29.52
CA SER A 22 11.24 -4.29 -28.10
C SER A 22 12.57 -4.25 -27.35
N GLU A 23 13.05 -3.05 -27.02
CA GLU A 23 14.23 -2.87 -26.17
C GLU A 23 13.82 -2.53 -24.74
N TYR A 24 14.58 -3.04 -23.77
CA TYR A 24 14.39 -2.68 -22.37
C TYR A 24 14.72 -1.20 -22.16
N ILE A 25 13.78 -0.45 -21.59
CA ILE A 25 13.98 0.96 -21.23
C ILE A 25 14.14 1.04 -19.72
N ALA A 26 15.31 1.47 -19.27
CA ALA A 26 15.53 1.82 -17.86
C ALA A 26 14.79 3.14 -17.56
N TYR A 27 13.84 3.11 -16.63
CA TYR A 27 13.10 4.30 -16.21
C TYR A 27 13.91 5.13 -15.22
N ASN A 28 13.89 6.45 -15.38
CA ASN A 28 14.43 7.36 -14.38
C ASN A 28 13.42 7.56 -13.24
N THR A 29 13.62 6.87 -12.12
CA THR A 29 12.77 6.95 -10.93
C THR A 29 13.32 7.86 -9.83
N THR A 30 14.43 8.57 -10.05
CA THR A 30 15.09 9.43 -9.03
C THR A 30 14.54 10.86 -8.99
N ALA A 31 13.39 11.13 -9.62
CA ALA A 31 12.82 12.46 -9.67
C ALA A 31 12.57 13.01 -8.25
N GLY A 32 12.87 14.30 -8.07
CA GLY A 32 12.63 15.05 -6.84
C GLY A 32 11.90 16.35 -7.12
N ILE A 33 11.78 17.19 -6.09
CA ILE A 33 11.12 18.50 -6.20
C ILE A 33 11.96 19.41 -7.10
N VAL A 34 11.32 20.01 -8.10
CA VAL A 34 11.91 21.03 -8.97
C VAL A 34 11.28 22.38 -8.65
N PRO A 35 12.06 23.40 -8.23
CA PRO A 35 11.56 24.76 -8.03
C PRO A 35 10.89 25.30 -9.28
N ASP A 36 9.91 26.20 -9.09
CA ASP A 36 9.20 26.90 -10.17
C ASP A 36 8.45 25.99 -11.15
N LYS A 37 8.19 24.74 -10.77
CA LYS A 37 7.34 23.78 -11.50
C LYS A 37 6.24 23.22 -10.60
N ILE A 38 5.19 22.72 -11.23
CA ILE A 38 4.21 21.86 -10.55
C ILE A 38 4.91 20.54 -10.24
N ASN A 39 4.90 20.15 -8.97
CA ASN A 39 5.43 18.89 -8.49
C ASN A 39 4.25 17.95 -8.17
N VAL A 40 4.19 16.82 -8.87
CA VAL A 40 3.12 15.83 -8.68
C VAL A 40 3.64 14.72 -7.78
N HIS A 41 3.14 14.67 -6.56
CA HIS A 41 3.48 13.62 -5.59
C HIS A 41 2.58 12.41 -5.82
N LEU A 42 3.15 11.34 -6.37
CA LEU A 42 2.46 10.05 -6.46
C LEU A 42 2.64 9.33 -5.11
N VAL A 43 1.55 9.06 -4.41
CA VAL A 43 1.55 8.42 -3.09
C VAL A 43 0.82 7.07 -3.19
N PRO A 44 1.55 5.97 -3.45
CA PRO A 44 0.95 4.64 -3.56
C PRO A 44 0.46 4.15 -2.20
N HIS A 45 -0.77 3.64 -2.17
CA HIS A 45 -1.41 3.10 -0.97
C HIS A 45 -2.34 1.91 -1.31
N SER A 46 -2.71 1.15 -0.30
CA SER A 46 -3.85 0.22 -0.33
C SER A 46 -4.78 0.61 0.81
N HIS A 47 -6.09 0.57 0.55
CA HIS A 47 -7.10 0.74 1.60
C HIS A 47 -7.60 -0.64 2.00
N ASP A 48 -7.23 -1.07 3.21
CA ASP A 48 -7.45 -2.42 3.69
C ASP A 48 -8.45 -2.40 4.86
N ASP A 49 -9.74 -2.51 4.56
CA ASP A 49 -10.81 -2.56 5.57
C ASP A 49 -10.58 -3.66 6.62
N VAL A 50 -10.56 -3.29 7.90
CA VAL A 50 -10.47 -4.24 9.03
C VAL A 50 -11.83 -4.88 9.30
N GLY A 51 -12.39 -5.49 8.27
CA GLY A 51 -13.76 -6.04 8.24
C GLY A 51 -14.76 -5.07 7.61
N TRP A 52 -15.48 -5.54 6.60
CA TRP A 52 -16.57 -4.82 5.93
C TRP A 52 -17.47 -5.84 5.21
N LEU A 53 -17.24 -6.10 3.92
CA LEU A 53 -17.96 -7.16 3.18
C LEU A 53 -17.46 -8.57 3.54
N LYS A 54 -16.18 -8.68 3.89
CA LYS A 54 -15.56 -9.91 4.41
C LYS A 54 -15.09 -9.68 5.83
N THR A 55 -14.88 -10.77 6.57
CA THR A 55 -14.25 -10.68 7.90
C THR A 55 -12.79 -10.25 7.76
N VAL A 56 -12.20 -9.71 8.84
CA VAL A 56 -10.77 -9.39 8.89
C VAL A 56 -9.89 -10.57 8.45
N ASP A 57 -10.22 -11.78 8.89
CA ASP A 57 -9.47 -12.99 8.52
C ASP A 57 -9.60 -13.34 7.04
N GLN A 58 -10.82 -13.22 6.49
CA GLN A 58 -11.07 -13.50 5.07
C GLN A 58 -10.40 -12.48 4.16
N TYR A 59 -10.38 -11.21 4.54
CA TYR A 59 -9.59 -10.18 3.86
C TYR A 59 -8.10 -10.48 3.93
N TYR A 60 -7.60 -10.90 5.10
CA TYR A 60 -6.18 -11.20 5.27
C TYR A 60 -5.70 -12.33 4.35
N VAL A 61 -6.34 -13.50 4.42
CA VAL A 61 -5.90 -14.70 3.68
C VAL A 61 -6.44 -14.77 2.25
N GLY A 62 -7.29 -13.84 1.84
CA GLY A 62 -7.90 -13.86 0.51
C GLY A 62 -8.98 -14.92 0.33
N ALA A 63 -9.69 -15.29 1.39
CA ALA A 63 -10.83 -16.21 1.32
C ALA A 63 -12.12 -15.50 0.87
N ASN A 64 -13.12 -16.29 0.46
CA ASN A 64 -14.44 -15.84 0.04
C ASN A 64 -14.43 -14.72 -1.03
N ASN A 65 -13.58 -14.88 -2.04
CA ASN A 65 -13.45 -13.88 -3.11
C ASN A 65 -14.69 -13.75 -4.02
N SER A 66 -15.67 -14.65 -3.91
CA SER A 66 -16.99 -14.47 -4.52
C SER A 66 -17.76 -13.28 -3.95
N ILE A 67 -17.49 -12.87 -2.70
CA ILE A 67 -18.06 -11.66 -2.09
C ILE A 67 -17.29 -10.43 -2.57
N ARG A 68 -15.96 -10.47 -2.43
CA ARG A 68 -15.04 -9.41 -2.84
C ARG A 68 -13.65 -9.97 -3.08
N GLY A 69 -13.10 -9.76 -4.28
CA GLY A 69 -11.71 -10.10 -4.60
C GLY A 69 -10.75 -9.18 -3.86
N ALA A 70 -10.18 -9.66 -2.75
CA ALA A 70 -9.25 -8.89 -1.92
C ALA A 70 -8.42 -9.84 -1.06
N CYS A 71 -7.11 -9.60 -0.96
CA CYS A 71 -6.18 -10.39 -0.14
C CYS A 71 -5.06 -9.48 0.38
N VAL A 72 -5.12 -9.11 1.66
CA VAL A 72 -4.15 -8.19 2.27
C VAL A 72 -2.76 -8.82 2.36
N GLN A 73 -2.68 -10.14 2.59
CA GLN A 73 -1.40 -10.84 2.55
C GLN A 73 -0.70 -10.67 1.19
N ASN A 74 -1.44 -10.81 0.08
CA ASN A 74 -0.86 -10.64 -1.26
C ASN A 74 -0.43 -9.19 -1.52
N VAL A 75 -1.17 -8.20 -1.00
CA VAL A 75 -0.78 -6.78 -1.06
C VAL A 75 0.57 -6.59 -0.37
N LEU A 76 0.70 -7.01 0.88
CA LEU A 76 1.94 -6.87 1.64
C LEU A 76 3.11 -7.62 1.00
N ASP A 77 2.91 -8.88 0.58
CA ASP A 77 3.97 -9.68 -0.04
C ASP A 77 4.47 -9.04 -1.36
N SER A 78 3.54 -8.58 -2.21
CA SER A 78 3.89 -7.98 -3.50
C SER A 78 4.49 -6.57 -3.37
N VAL A 79 3.97 -5.73 -2.48
CA VAL A 79 4.51 -4.39 -2.21
C VAL A 79 5.93 -4.50 -1.68
N ILE A 80 6.17 -5.37 -0.69
CA ILE A 80 7.51 -5.55 -0.12
C ILE A 80 8.50 -6.04 -1.19
N SER A 81 8.09 -6.97 -2.06
CA SER A 81 8.91 -7.38 -3.20
C SER A 81 9.18 -6.21 -4.15
N ALA A 82 8.16 -5.44 -4.52
CA ALA A 82 8.29 -4.31 -5.43
C ALA A 82 9.20 -3.19 -4.87
N LEU A 83 9.17 -2.94 -3.55
CA LEU A 83 10.05 -1.96 -2.90
C LEU A 83 11.52 -2.41 -2.91
N PHE A 84 11.81 -3.72 -2.88
CA PHE A 84 13.19 -4.20 -2.98
C PHE A 84 13.81 -4.03 -4.38
N GLU A 85 12.98 -3.96 -5.43
CA GLU A 85 13.47 -3.85 -6.81
C GLU A 85 13.93 -2.43 -7.18
N ASP A 86 13.42 -1.40 -6.51
CA ASP A 86 13.81 -0.01 -6.78
C ASP A 86 13.74 0.84 -5.51
N LYS A 87 14.90 1.35 -5.10
CA LYS A 87 15.09 2.19 -3.91
C LYS A 87 14.30 3.50 -3.92
N ASN A 88 13.82 3.94 -5.09
CA ASN A 88 13.05 5.17 -5.22
C ASN A 88 11.53 4.93 -5.10
N ARG A 89 11.07 3.67 -5.14
CA ARG A 89 9.66 3.36 -4.94
C ARG A 89 9.27 3.64 -3.49
N LYS A 90 8.04 4.12 -3.31
CA LYS A 90 7.45 4.44 -2.02
C LYS A 90 6.09 3.77 -1.87
N PHE A 91 5.72 3.45 -0.65
CA PHE A 91 4.40 2.97 -0.29
C PHE A 91 4.06 3.41 1.13
N ILE A 92 2.83 3.88 1.34
CA ILE A 92 2.29 4.17 2.66
C ILE A 92 1.41 3.01 3.13
N TYR A 93 1.51 2.62 4.41
CA TYR A 93 0.66 1.60 5.01
C TYR A 93 -0.01 2.10 6.29
N VAL A 94 -1.27 1.72 6.50
CA VAL A 94 -2.17 2.36 7.47
C VAL A 94 -2.59 1.42 8.60
N GLU A 95 -3.22 0.27 8.29
CA GLU A 95 -3.93 -0.54 9.29
C GLU A 95 -3.04 -1.57 10.00
N MET A 96 -2.66 -1.28 11.25
CA MET A 96 -1.74 -2.16 12.00
C MET A 96 -2.34 -3.52 12.36
N ALA A 97 -3.67 -3.69 12.36
CA ALA A 97 -4.29 -5.00 12.55
C ALA A 97 -3.79 -6.03 11.51
N PHE A 98 -3.68 -5.62 10.25
CA PHE A 98 -3.16 -6.49 9.19
C PHE A 98 -1.64 -6.57 9.20
N PHE A 99 -0.95 -5.41 9.29
CA PHE A 99 0.50 -5.40 9.24
C PHE A 99 1.12 -6.23 10.38
N GLN A 100 0.60 -6.13 11.60
CA GLN A 100 1.10 -6.92 12.72
C GLN A 100 0.86 -8.42 12.51
N ARG A 101 -0.28 -8.82 11.94
CA ARG A 101 -0.56 -10.22 11.61
C ARG A 101 0.44 -10.75 10.60
N TRP A 102 0.67 -10.00 9.52
CA TRP A 102 1.67 -10.32 8.51
C TRP A 102 3.07 -10.38 9.10
N TRP A 103 3.45 -9.40 9.92
CA TRP A 103 4.74 -9.32 10.58
C TRP A 103 5.06 -10.53 11.43
N ARG A 104 4.08 -11.06 12.18
CA ARG A 104 4.29 -12.26 13.02
C ARG A 104 4.64 -13.50 12.19
N GLN A 105 4.22 -13.56 10.94
CA GLN A 105 4.47 -14.70 10.05
C GLN A 105 5.83 -14.62 9.32
N GLN A 106 6.51 -13.46 9.39
CA GLN A 106 7.76 -13.25 8.66
C GLN A 106 8.98 -13.87 9.33
N SER A 107 9.90 -14.38 8.50
CA SER A 107 11.22 -14.84 8.95
C SER A 107 12.06 -13.69 9.52
N LYS A 108 13.04 -14.00 10.38
CA LYS A 108 13.99 -13.00 10.90
C LYS A 108 14.69 -12.22 9.77
N ALA A 109 15.08 -12.91 8.70
CA ALA A 109 15.73 -12.30 7.56
C ALA A 109 14.81 -11.29 6.85
N MET A 110 13.53 -11.66 6.64
CA MET A 110 12.56 -10.74 6.03
C MET A 110 12.30 -9.53 6.93
N LYS A 111 12.16 -9.75 8.25
CA LYS A 111 12.00 -8.66 9.22
C LYS A 111 13.12 -7.63 9.16
N VAL A 112 14.38 -8.07 9.04
CA VAL A 112 15.52 -7.16 8.87
C VAL A 112 15.39 -6.34 7.58
N LYS A 113 15.03 -6.98 6.46
CA LYS A 113 14.87 -6.26 5.18
C LYS A 113 13.75 -5.22 5.22
N VAL A 114 12.60 -5.56 5.80
CA VAL A 114 11.47 -4.64 5.95
C VAL A 114 11.82 -3.47 6.85
N LYS A 115 12.54 -3.70 7.96
CA LYS A 115 13.09 -2.59 8.78
C LYS A 115 13.95 -1.66 7.94
N GLY A 116 14.78 -2.21 7.05
CA GLY A 116 15.56 -1.43 6.09
C GLY A 116 14.71 -0.55 5.16
N LEU A 117 13.56 -1.04 4.67
CA LEU A 117 12.62 -0.24 3.87
C LEU A 117 11.97 0.89 4.67
N VAL A 118 11.67 0.64 5.95
CA VAL A 118 11.10 1.64 6.86
C VAL A 118 12.15 2.69 7.23
N ASP A 119 13.40 2.28 7.43
CA ASP A 119 14.51 3.18 7.73
C ASP A 119 14.90 4.06 6.55
N SER A 120 14.81 3.53 5.31
CA SER A 120 15.06 4.30 4.09
C SER A 120 13.90 5.23 3.69
N GLY A 121 12.73 5.08 4.32
CA GLY A 121 11.51 5.82 3.94
C GLY A 121 10.91 5.37 2.61
N GLN A 122 11.17 4.13 2.19
CA GLN A 122 10.46 3.48 1.09
C GLN A 122 9.11 2.94 1.54
N LEU A 123 9.04 2.40 2.76
CA LEU A 123 7.79 2.04 3.41
C LEU A 123 7.55 3.00 4.57
N GLU A 124 6.43 3.71 4.55
CA GLU A 124 6.08 4.65 5.62
C GLU A 124 4.76 4.25 6.28
N PHE A 125 4.75 4.22 7.62
CA PHE A 125 3.51 4.03 8.38
C PHE A 125 2.87 5.38 8.65
N ILE A 126 1.64 5.55 8.18
CA ILE A 126 0.82 6.74 8.43
C ILE A 126 -0.48 6.31 9.09
N ASN A 127 -1.17 7.21 9.80
CA ASN A 127 -2.20 6.89 10.79
C ASN A 127 -1.63 5.97 11.89
N GLY A 128 -1.42 4.69 11.58
CA GLY A 128 -0.69 3.75 12.42
C GLY A 128 -1.49 3.16 13.57
N GLY A 129 -2.80 3.42 13.64
CA GLY A 129 -3.71 2.72 14.54
C GLY A 129 -3.96 1.27 14.11
N MET A 130 -4.66 0.52 14.95
CA MET A 130 -5.13 -0.82 14.59
C MET A 130 -6.03 -0.81 13.36
N CYS A 131 -6.85 0.23 13.20
CA CYS A 131 -7.65 0.51 12.00
C CYS A 131 -7.71 2.01 11.70
N MET A 132 -8.23 2.33 10.51
CA MET A 132 -8.83 3.64 10.25
C MET A 132 -10.22 3.64 10.91
N HIS A 133 -10.34 4.29 12.07
CA HIS A 133 -11.57 4.28 12.86
C HIS A 133 -12.61 5.24 12.27
N ASP A 134 -13.90 4.93 12.48
CA ASP A 134 -14.99 5.88 12.28
C ASP A 134 -14.78 7.16 13.12
N GLU A 135 -15.37 8.28 12.73
CA GLU A 135 -15.27 9.54 13.46
C GLU A 135 -16.63 10.00 14.02
N ALA A 136 -17.73 9.33 13.70
CA ALA A 136 -19.07 9.71 14.15
C ALA A 136 -19.51 9.00 15.43
N SER A 137 -19.29 7.68 15.51
CA SER A 137 -19.82 6.82 16.58
C SER A 137 -18.87 6.44 17.72
N PRO A 138 -17.53 6.43 17.59
CA PRO A 138 -16.68 5.96 18.68
C PRO A 138 -16.54 6.99 19.80
N HIS A 139 -16.24 6.49 21.00
CA HIS A 139 -15.79 7.33 22.10
C HIS A 139 -14.30 7.63 21.93
N TYR A 140 -13.85 8.82 22.32
CA TYR A 140 -12.45 9.24 22.16
C TYR A 140 -11.46 8.32 22.89
N ILE A 141 -11.89 7.65 23.97
CA ILE A 141 -11.07 6.64 24.66
C ILE A 141 -10.73 5.48 23.71
N ASP A 142 -11.71 4.98 22.97
CA ASP A 142 -11.48 3.87 22.03
C ASP A 142 -10.62 4.31 20.83
N MET A 143 -10.79 5.56 20.38
CA MET A 143 -9.92 6.18 19.38
C MET A 143 -8.47 6.23 19.86
N ILE A 144 -8.23 6.64 21.12
CA ILE A 144 -6.89 6.67 21.73
C ILE A 144 -6.34 5.25 21.87
N ASP A 145 -7.11 4.30 22.41
CA ASP A 145 -6.63 2.96 22.72
C ASP A 145 -6.21 2.21 21.45
N GLN A 146 -7.04 2.24 20.40
CA GLN A 146 -6.72 1.57 19.14
C GLN A 146 -5.51 2.21 18.46
N THR A 147 -5.37 3.54 18.55
CA THR A 147 -4.22 4.27 17.99
C THR A 147 -2.95 3.92 18.76
N THR A 148 -3.03 3.92 20.09
CA THR A 148 -1.92 3.62 21.00
C THR A 148 -1.38 2.21 20.78
N LEU A 149 -2.26 1.23 20.61
CA LEU A 149 -1.85 -0.16 20.37
C LEU A 149 -1.04 -0.31 19.07
N GLY A 150 -1.48 0.35 18.00
CA GLY A 150 -0.76 0.36 16.73
C GLY A 150 0.56 1.13 16.81
N HIS A 151 0.56 2.34 17.38
CA HIS A 151 1.74 3.18 17.56
C HIS A 151 2.81 2.54 18.44
N TRP A 152 2.39 1.83 19.51
CA TRP A 152 3.32 1.13 20.39
C TRP A 152 4.08 0.04 19.63
N PHE A 153 3.38 -0.74 18.81
CA PHE A 153 4.02 -1.72 17.93
C PHE A 153 5.00 -1.07 16.94
N ILE A 154 4.61 0.03 16.30
CA ILE A 154 5.48 0.74 15.34
C ILE A 154 6.75 1.24 16.05
N LYS A 155 6.61 1.85 17.23
CA LYS A 155 7.73 2.36 18.02
C LYS A 155 8.65 1.23 18.47
N ASP A 156 8.12 0.15 19.01
CA ASP A 156 8.91 -0.99 19.51
C ASP A 156 9.63 -1.74 18.37
N SER A 157 8.92 -2.02 17.28
CA SER A 157 9.48 -2.83 16.18
C SER A 157 10.37 -2.04 15.23
N PHE A 158 10.08 -0.75 14.99
CA PHE A 158 10.71 0.06 13.94
C PHE A 158 11.34 1.36 14.43
N GLY A 159 11.15 1.74 15.70
CA GLY A 159 11.69 3.01 16.22
C GLY A 159 11.12 4.24 15.52
N LYS A 160 9.94 4.13 14.89
CA LYS A 160 9.27 5.24 14.18
C LYS A 160 8.08 5.75 14.96
N LEU A 161 7.71 7.00 14.68
CA LEU A 161 6.50 7.65 15.15
C LEU A 161 5.75 8.16 13.91
N PRO A 162 4.54 7.64 13.59
CA PRO A 162 3.73 8.18 12.50
C PRO A 162 3.48 9.68 12.70
N ARG A 163 3.60 10.47 11.62
CA ARG A 163 3.47 11.94 11.66
C ARG A 163 2.28 12.48 10.87
N VAL A 164 1.60 11.61 10.13
CA VAL A 164 0.55 11.99 9.18
C VAL A 164 -0.68 11.16 9.51
N GLY A 165 -1.81 11.82 9.77
CA GLY A 165 -3.11 11.17 9.85
C GLY A 165 -3.61 10.78 8.45
N TRP A 166 -4.32 9.66 8.36
CA TRP A 166 -4.89 9.17 7.09
C TRP A 166 -6.30 8.65 7.36
N GLN A 167 -7.29 9.49 7.06
CA GLN A 167 -8.72 9.26 7.28
C GLN A 167 -9.45 9.48 5.95
N ILE A 168 -9.26 8.57 4.99
CA ILE A 168 -9.78 8.72 3.62
C ILE A 168 -11.19 8.17 3.42
N ASP A 169 -11.65 7.30 4.33
CA ASP A 169 -12.93 6.58 4.21
C ASP A 169 -13.91 6.70 5.41
N PRO A 170 -13.62 7.38 6.54
CA PRO A 170 -14.69 7.69 7.50
C PRO A 170 -15.80 8.54 6.88
N PHE A 171 -17.04 8.28 7.28
CA PHE A 171 -18.22 8.97 6.73
C PHE A 171 -18.48 10.28 7.46
N GLY A 172 -17.64 11.26 7.18
CA GLY A 172 -17.58 12.54 7.88
C GLY A 172 -16.41 12.60 8.86
N HIS A 173 -16.01 13.81 9.25
CA HIS A 173 -14.86 14.03 10.12
C HIS A 173 -15.25 14.77 11.39
N SER A 174 -14.64 14.41 12.50
CA SER A 174 -14.86 15.00 13.82
C SER A 174 -13.81 16.05 14.14
N ALA A 175 -14.19 17.06 14.93
CA ALA A 175 -13.21 17.98 15.50
C ALA A 175 -12.20 17.25 16.40
N VAL A 176 -12.65 16.20 17.11
CA VAL A 176 -11.83 15.36 18.00
C VAL A 176 -10.65 14.74 17.26
N GLN A 177 -10.90 14.17 16.08
CA GLN A 177 -9.82 13.63 15.25
C GLN A 177 -8.75 14.67 14.97
N ALA A 178 -9.14 15.89 14.58
CA ALA A 178 -8.20 16.94 14.25
C ALA A 178 -7.39 17.43 15.47
N TYR A 179 -8.05 17.75 16.59
CA TYR A 179 -7.36 18.39 17.72
C TYR A 179 -6.67 17.40 18.68
N LEU A 180 -7.13 16.15 18.76
CA LEU A 180 -6.62 15.17 19.73
C LEU A 180 -5.75 14.09 19.07
N LEU A 181 -6.10 13.65 17.85
CA LEU A 181 -5.38 12.60 17.13
C LEU A 181 -4.57 13.12 15.94
N GLY A 182 -4.68 14.41 15.60
CA GLY A 182 -3.93 15.08 14.54
C GLY A 182 -2.93 16.13 15.03
N ALA A 183 -2.99 16.53 16.31
CA ALA A 183 -2.15 17.58 16.86
C ALA A 183 -0.79 17.04 17.34
N GLU A 184 0.25 17.44 16.59
CA GLU A 184 1.72 17.40 16.79
C GLU A 184 2.35 16.45 17.82
#